data_AF-A0A2I4AL94-F1
#
_entry.id   AF-A0A2I4AL94-F1
#
_cell.length_a   1.000
_cell.length_b   1.000
_cell.length_c   1.000
_cell.angle_alpha   90.00
_cell.angle_beta   90.00
_cell.angle_gamma   90.00
#
_symmetry.space_group_name_H-M   'P 1'
#
loop_
_entity.id
_entity.type
_entity.pdbx_description
1 polymer ?
#
loop_
_entity_poly.entity_id
_entity_poly.type
_entity_poly.pdbx_seq_one_letter_code
_entity_poly.pdbx_strand_id
1 'polypeptide(L)'
;MSSADPVISPLHVPNDYVCKKDFRKVIDSEEKKLFIQDAKMIWSKMKDVKEKSKQAYFMPHDGYLKLWQLRKEKVRLADQYDAIFIDEAQDCTPAIMDVLLSQSCGKILVGDPHQQIYTKGAVNALRTDNHTHIFHLTQSFRFGAEIAYVSTTILRVCKGVEKILVGGKQKDGVCDELADKALEAMKTGVSPTPGKIGVLSRCDFGVCEGK
;
A
#
# COMPACT_ATOMS: atom_id res chain seq x y z
N MET A 1 -10.96 -2.37 11.27
CA MET A 1 -10.89 -3.81 10.91
C MET A 1 -9.48 -4.25 10.50
N SER A 2 -8.59 -3.34 10.08
CA SER A 2 -7.23 -3.68 9.64
C SER A 2 -6.21 -3.97 10.76
N SER A 3 -6.47 -3.55 12.01
CA SER A 3 -5.55 -3.77 13.15
C SER A 3 -5.42 -5.26 13.50
N ALA A 4 -4.26 -5.67 14.04
CA ALA A 4 -4.05 -7.00 14.61
C ALA A 4 -4.74 -7.17 15.98
N ASP A 5 -5.14 -6.09 16.65
CA ASP A 5 -5.66 -6.12 18.02
C ASP A 5 -6.94 -6.97 18.17
N PRO A 6 -7.08 -7.74 19.25
CA PRO A 6 -8.22 -8.63 19.44
C PRO A 6 -9.52 -7.87 19.76
N VAL A 7 -9.41 -6.63 20.28
CA VAL A 7 -10.55 -5.84 20.79
C VAL A 7 -10.43 -4.39 20.34
N ILE A 8 -11.59 -3.79 20.02
CA ILE A 8 -11.69 -2.35 19.73
C ILE A 8 -11.44 -1.56 21.03
N SER A 9 -10.39 -0.74 21.00
CA SER A 9 -9.87 0.05 22.13
C SER A 9 -9.78 1.54 21.78
N PRO A 10 -9.56 2.45 22.75
CA PRO A 10 -9.40 3.88 22.48
C PRO A 10 -8.25 4.24 21.54
N LEU A 11 -7.25 3.36 21.38
CA LEU A 11 -6.15 3.54 20.43
C LEU A 11 -6.61 3.47 18.96
N HIS A 12 -7.75 2.84 18.71
CA HIS A 12 -8.35 2.75 17.38
C HIS A 12 -9.16 3.98 17.01
N VAL A 13 -9.43 4.86 17.98
CA VAL A 13 -10.18 6.09 17.75
C VAL A 13 -9.16 7.21 17.49
N PRO A 14 -9.27 7.96 16.38
CA PRO A 14 -8.47 9.15 16.16
C PRO A 14 -8.51 10.13 17.34
N ASN A 15 -7.51 11.00 17.45
CA ASN A 15 -7.51 12.04 18.48
C ASN A 15 -8.36 13.25 18.07
N ASP A 16 -8.57 13.44 16.78
CA ASP A 16 -9.32 14.53 16.21
C ASP A 16 -10.10 14.05 14.98
N TYR A 17 -11.12 14.81 14.59
CA TYR A 17 -11.83 14.63 13.34
C TYR A 17 -12.20 15.97 12.72
N VAL A 18 -12.34 15.97 11.39
CA VAL A 18 -12.74 17.16 10.63
C VAL A 18 -14.25 17.33 10.73
N CYS A 19 -14.68 18.48 11.24
CA CYS A 19 -16.08 18.89 11.23
C CYS A 19 -16.37 19.72 9.96
N LYS A 20 -17.65 20.06 9.72
CA LYS A 20 -18.04 20.92 8.60
C LYS A 20 -17.23 22.24 8.65
N LYS A 21 -16.58 22.60 7.53
CA LYS A 21 -15.67 23.77 7.33
C LYS A 21 -14.19 23.59 7.76
N ASP A 22 -13.61 22.41 7.60
CA ASP A 22 -12.17 22.13 7.88
C ASP A 22 -11.68 22.40 9.31
N PHE A 23 -12.59 22.69 10.26
CA PHE A 23 -12.24 22.77 11.67
C PHE A 23 -12.03 21.37 12.23
N ARG A 24 -10.83 21.13 12.79
CA ARG A 24 -10.52 19.91 13.53
C ARG A 24 -11.05 20.03 14.95
N LYS A 25 -11.91 19.09 15.34
CA LYS A 25 -12.37 18.95 16.72
C LYS A 25 -11.58 17.84 17.39
N VAL A 26 -10.98 18.14 18.54
CA VAL A 26 -10.34 17.14 19.40
C VAL A 26 -11.42 16.30 20.07
N ILE A 27 -11.22 14.99 20.08
CA ILE A 27 -12.13 14.02 20.66
C ILE A 27 -11.74 13.81 22.12
N ASP A 28 -12.66 14.11 23.04
CA ASP A 28 -12.43 13.87 24.46
C ASP A 28 -12.57 12.39 24.84
N SER A 29 -12.29 12.06 26.10
CA SER A 29 -12.32 10.67 26.57
C SER A 29 -13.72 10.05 26.61
N GLU A 30 -14.77 10.85 26.81
CA GLU A 30 -16.15 10.35 26.83
C GLU A 30 -16.65 10.13 25.40
N GLU A 31 -16.34 11.04 24.48
CA GLU A 31 -16.62 10.86 23.04
C GLU A 31 -15.91 9.62 22.47
N LYS A 32 -14.65 9.37 22.87
CA LYS A 32 -13.94 8.14 22.50
C LYS A 32 -14.70 6.89 22.96
N LYS A 33 -15.27 6.90 24.17
CA LYS A 33 -16.08 5.76 24.67
C LYS A 33 -17.32 5.54 23.81
N LEU A 34 -18.02 6.61 23.43
CA LEU A 34 -19.19 6.54 22.55
C LEU A 34 -18.82 5.94 21.19
N PHE A 35 -17.74 6.40 20.56
CA PHE A 35 -17.29 5.84 19.27
C PHE A 35 -16.92 4.36 19.37
N ILE A 36 -16.31 3.92 20.47
CA ILE A 36 -16.01 2.49 20.69
C ILE A 36 -17.29 1.68 20.84
N GLN A 37 -18.28 2.20 21.58
CA GLN A 37 -19.57 1.53 21.75
C GLN A 37 -20.28 1.36 20.41
N ASP A 38 -20.34 2.42 19.60
CA ASP A 38 -20.93 2.38 18.27
C ASP A 38 -20.19 1.42 17.34
N ALA A 39 -18.85 1.47 17.34
CA ALA A 39 -18.03 0.56 16.54
C ALA A 39 -18.26 -0.91 16.94
N LYS A 40 -18.38 -1.21 18.23
CA LYS A 40 -18.70 -2.56 18.73
C LYS A 40 -20.10 -3.00 18.33
N MET A 41 -21.09 -2.10 18.39
CA MET A 41 -22.46 -2.35 17.97
C MET A 41 -22.52 -2.70 16.47
N ILE A 42 -21.91 -1.86 15.63
CA ILE A 42 -21.83 -2.06 14.18
C ILE A 42 -21.11 -3.37 13.87
N TRP A 43 -19.96 -3.63 14.50
CA TRP A 43 -19.24 -4.90 14.34
C TRP A 43 -20.08 -6.12 14.71
N SER A 44 -20.86 -6.03 15.80
CA SER A 44 -21.78 -7.10 16.21
C SER A 44 -22.84 -7.36 15.13
N LYS A 45 -23.44 -6.29 14.60
CA LYS A 45 -24.44 -6.34 13.53
C LYS A 45 -23.85 -6.89 12.22
N MET A 46 -22.63 -6.50 11.86
CA MET A 46 -21.95 -7.00 10.66
C MET A 46 -21.70 -8.51 10.68
N LYS A 47 -21.44 -9.09 11.86
CA LYS A 47 -21.24 -10.53 12.02
C LYS A 47 -22.53 -11.34 11.87
N ASP A 48 -23.69 -10.69 12.04
CA ASP A 48 -24.98 -11.35 11.88
C ASP A 48 -25.38 -11.38 10.39
N VAL A 49 -25.28 -12.56 9.78
CA VAL A 49 -25.57 -12.77 8.35
C VAL A 49 -27.03 -12.44 8.00
N LYS A 50 -27.94 -12.44 8.98
CA LYS A 50 -29.36 -12.12 8.77
C LYS A 50 -29.64 -10.62 8.80
N GLU A 51 -28.78 -9.84 9.43
CA GLU A 51 -28.95 -8.40 9.59
C GLU A 51 -28.38 -7.65 8.39
N LYS A 52 -29.29 -7.19 7.51
CA LYS A 52 -28.94 -6.41 6.32
C LYS A 52 -29.76 -5.13 6.20
N SER A 53 -30.37 -4.67 7.31
CA SER A 53 -31.27 -3.51 7.30
C SER A 53 -30.60 -2.20 6.91
N LYS A 54 -29.28 -2.08 7.07
CA LYS A 54 -28.51 -0.90 6.71
C LYS A 54 -27.24 -1.30 5.96
N GLN A 55 -26.82 -0.44 5.02
CA GLN A 55 -25.56 -0.62 4.28
C GLN A 55 -24.35 -0.78 5.22
N ALA A 56 -24.34 -0.07 6.35
CA ALA A 56 -23.28 -0.14 7.35
C ALA A 56 -23.13 -1.52 8.02
N TYR A 57 -24.12 -2.42 7.90
CA TYR A 57 -24.09 -3.76 8.49
C TYR A 57 -23.61 -4.82 7.50
N PHE A 58 -23.34 -4.47 6.24
CA PHE A 58 -22.78 -5.43 5.29
C PHE A 58 -21.33 -5.71 5.63
N MET A 59 -20.96 -7.00 5.64
CA MET A 59 -19.58 -7.45 5.87
C MET A 59 -18.69 -7.11 4.66
N PRO A 60 -17.67 -6.24 4.77
CA PRO A 60 -16.71 -5.99 3.71
C PRO A 60 -15.63 -7.06 3.69
N HIS A 61 -14.77 -7.01 2.67
CA HIS A 61 -13.70 -8.00 2.52
C HIS A 61 -12.75 -8.06 3.72
N ASP A 62 -12.30 -6.90 4.20
CA ASP A 62 -11.43 -6.81 5.37
C ASP A 62 -12.10 -7.33 6.65
N GLY A 63 -13.42 -7.38 6.69
CA GLY A 63 -14.18 -7.82 7.85
C GLY A 63 -14.12 -9.34 8.05
N TYR A 64 -14.32 -10.14 6.98
CA TYR A 64 -14.17 -11.60 7.13
C TYR A 64 -12.70 -12.01 7.35
N LEU A 65 -11.75 -11.27 6.78
CA LEU A 65 -10.32 -11.43 7.05
C LEU A 65 -9.99 -11.18 8.52
N LYS A 66 -10.59 -10.14 9.12
CA LYS A 66 -10.49 -9.90 10.57
C LYS A 66 -11.15 -11.01 11.39
N LEU A 67 -12.30 -11.54 10.96
CA LEU A 67 -12.91 -12.70 11.64
C LEU A 67 -12.01 -13.93 11.61
N TRP A 68 -11.31 -14.18 10.51
CA TRP A 68 -10.32 -15.25 10.41
C TRP A 68 -9.18 -15.05 11.41
N GLN A 69 -8.65 -13.83 11.50
CA GLN A 69 -7.60 -13.47 12.47
C GLN A 69 -8.02 -13.66 13.93
N LEU A 70 -9.28 -13.34 14.26
CA LEU A 70 -9.82 -13.44 15.62
C LEU A 70 -10.24 -14.86 16.04
N ARG A 71 -10.18 -15.86 15.14
CA ARG A 71 -10.54 -17.22 15.52
C ARG A 71 -9.58 -17.76 16.58
N LYS A 72 -10.13 -18.30 17.68
CA LYS A 72 -9.35 -18.94 18.76
C LYS A 72 -8.48 -20.07 18.24
N GLU A 73 -9.07 -20.94 17.43
CA GLU A 73 -8.35 -21.94 16.66
C GLU A 73 -8.02 -21.34 15.30
N LYS A 74 -6.85 -20.69 15.22
CA LYS A 74 -6.32 -20.27 13.93
C LYS A 74 -6.17 -21.53 13.08
N VAL A 75 -6.67 -21.48 11.84
CA VAL A 75 -6.42 -22.54 10.86
C VAL A 75 -4.91 -22.68 10.76
N ARG A 76 -4.40 -23.86 11.16
CA ARG A 76 -2.97 -24.16 11.12
C ARG A 76 -2.62 -24.54 9.70
N LEU A 77 -2.35 -23.53 8.88
CA LEU A 77 -1.85 -23.75 7.53
C LEU A 77 -0.55 -24.58 7.57
N ALA A 78 0.25 -24.39 8.62
CA ALA A 78 1.46 -25.16 8.85
C ALA A 78 1.25 -26.67 9.05
N ASP A 79 0.04 -27.14 9.39
CA ASP A 79 -0.24 -28.58 9.50
C ASP A 79 -0.39 -29.23 8.11
N GLN A 80 -0.59 -28.43 7.05
CA GLN A 80 -0.81 -28.89 5.67
C GLN A 80 0.26 -28.41 4.69
N TYR A 81 0.98 -27.34 5.01
CA TYR A 81 1.92 -26.68 4.12
C TYR A 81 3.26 -26.44 4.81
N ASP A 82 4.34 -26.81 4.14
CA ASP A 82 5.71 -26.57 4.62
C ASP A 82 6.16 -25.11 4.44
N ALA A 83 5.55 -24.39 3.49
CA ALA A 83 5.85 -23.00 3.19
C ALA A 83 4.63 -22.22 2.68
N ILE A 84 4.62 -20.92 2.96
CA ILE A 84 3.63 -19.95 2.48
C ILE A 84 4.33 -18.85 1.68
N PHE A 85 3.83 -18.59 0.48
CA PHE A 85 4.29 -17.53 -0.40
C PHE A 85 3.26 -16.40 -0.39
N ILE A 86 3.72 -15.19 -0.12
CA ILE A 86 2.86 -14.01 0.05
C ILE A 86 3.32 -13.00 -0.99
N ASP A 87 2.52 -12.84 -2.04
CA ASP A 87 2.73 -11.80 -3.05
C ASP A 87 2.08 -10.48 -2.63
N GLU A 88 2.56 -9.37 -3.16
CA GLU A 88 2.13 -8.00 -2.81
C GLU A 88 2.05 -7.76 -1.29
N ALA A 89 3.04 -8.28 -0.56
CA ALA A 89 3.03 -8.29 0.90
C ALA A 89 2.94 -6.88 1.51
N GLN A 90 3.37 -5.84 0.79
CA GLN A 90 3.22 -4.44 1.22
C GLN A 90 1.76 -3.97 1.35
N ASP A 91 0.81 -4.64 0.69
CA ASP A 91 -0.61 -4.29 0.74
C ASP A 91 -1.39 -5.09 1.80
N CYS A 92 -0.72 -6.04 2.47
CA CYS A 92 -1.35 -6.81 3.54
C CYS A 92 -1.69 -5.92 4.75
N THR A 93 -2.90 -6.07 5.26
CA THR A 93 -3.30 -5.43 6.53
C THR A 93 -2.58 -6.10 7.71
N PRO A 94 -2.36 -5.37 8.83
CA PRO A 94 -1.78 -5.96 10.05
C PRO A 94 -2.53 -7.19 10.55
N ALA A 95 -3.86 -7.23 10.42
CA ALA A 95 -4.66 -8.41 10.76
C ALA A 95 -4.26 -9.65 9.94
N ILE A 96 -4.05 -9.51 8.63
CA ILE A 96 -3.65 -10.64 7.79
C ILE A 96 -2.20 -11.04 8.03
N MET A 97 -1.33 -10.04 8.20
CA MET A 97 0.07 -10.29 8.53
C MET A 97 0.21 -11.08 9.84
N ASP A 98 -0.60 -10.77 10.86
CA ASP A 98 -0.66 -11.54 12.12
C ASP A 98 -1.01 -13.02 11.89
N VAL A 99 -1.97 -13.32 11.01
CA VAL A 99 -2.34 -14.70 10.70
C VAL A 99 -1.20 -15.43 10.00
N LEU A 100 -0.64 -14.83 8.94
CA LEU A 100 0.37 -15.45 8.09
C LEU A 100 1.69 -15.65 8.83
N LEU A 101 2.14 -14.64 9.59
CA LEU A 101 3.39 -14.72 10.35
C LEU A 101 3.28 -15.65 11.57
N SER A 102 2.08 -15.87 12.11
CA SER A 102 1.88 -16.80 13.24
C SER A 102 1.98 -18.29 12.88
N GLN A 103 2.01 -18.64 11.59
CA GLN A 103 2.16 -20.04 11.16
C GLN A 103 3.58 -20.54 11.45
N SER A 104 3.78 -21.82 11.79
CA SER A 104 5.13 -22.35 12.10
C SER A 104 5.95 -22.74 10.87
N CYS A 105 5.36 -22.73 9.67
CA CYS A 105 6.00 -23.11 8.41
C CYS A 105 6.91 -22.01 7.83
N GLY A 106 7.66 -22.33 6.77
CA GLY A 106 8.46 -21.36 6.01
C GLY A 106 7.59 -20.24 5.41
N LYS A 107 8.15 -19.03 5.26
CA LYS A 107 7.40 -17.86 4.76
C LYS A 107 8.28 -17.07 3.79
N ILE A 108 7.77 -16.80 2.60
CA ILE A 108 8.43 -15.99 1.58
C ILE A 108 7.50 -14.84 1.24
N LEU A 109 7.94 -13.62 1.57
CA LEU A 109 7.20 -12.39 1.29
C LEU A 109 7.83 -11.73 0.07
N VAL A 110 7.01 -11.47 -0.94
CA VAL A 110 7.36 -10.80 -2.19
C VAL A 110 6.54 -9.52 -2.28
N GLY A 111 7.16 -8.45 -2.74
CA GLY A 111 6.50 -7.17 -2.89
C GLY A 111 7.49 -6.01 -3.06
N ASP A 112 6.94 -4.81 -3.23
CA ASP A 112 7.71 -3.58 -3.39
C ASP A 112 7.24 -2.50 -2.41
N PRO A 113 8.06 -2.12 -1.40
CA PRO A 113 7.76 -1.02 -0.47
C PRO A 113 7.42 0.31 -1.16
N HIS A 114 7.91 0.52 -2.38
CA HIS A 114 7.72 1.76 -3.14
C HIS A 114 6.43 1.80 -3.96
N GLN A 115 5.74 0.66 -4.10
CA GLN A 115 4.45 0.50 -4.80
C GLN A 115 3.26 0.41 -3.84
N GLN A 116 3.47 0.66 -2.55
CA GLN A 116 2.39 0.72 -1.58
C GLN A 116 1.50 1.96 -1.86
N ILE A 117 0.42 1.76 -2.62
CA ILE A 117 -0.54 2.81 -3.00
C ILE A 117 -1.84 2.75 -2.18
N TYR A 118 -2.06 1.68 -1.43
CA TYR A 118 -3.22 1.52 -0.56
C TYR A 118 -2.90 1.92 0.89
N THR A 119 -3.29 3.13 1.28
CA THR A 119 -3.23 3.61 2.67
C THR A 119 -4.35 3.01 3.55
N LYS A 120 -4.60 1.70 3.48
CA LYS A 120 -5.64 1.00 4.27
C LYS A 120 -5.17 0.61 5.68
N GLY A 121 -4.21 1.36 6.22
CA GLY A 121 -3.51 0.99 7.46
C GLY A 121 -2.59 -0.22 7.29
N ALA A 122 -2.21 -0.55 6.05
CA ALA A 122 -1.15 -1.52 5.78
C ALA A 122 0.16 -0.98 6.36
N VAL A 123 0.66 -1.63 7.40
CA VAL A 123 2.03 -1.43 7.85
C VAL A 123 2.91 -2.07 6.78
N ASN A 124 3.98 -1.40 6.37
CA ASN A 124 4.87 -1.94 5.35
C ASN A 124 5.49 -3.25 5.85
N ALA A 125 4.87 -4.37 5.50
CA ALA A 125 5.20 -5.69 6.04
C ALA A 125 6.63 -6.09 5.69
N LEU A 126 7.15 -5.56 4.58
CA LEU A 126 8.52 -5.75 4.09
C LEU A 126 9.58 -4.96 4.88
N ARG A 127 9.17 -4.10 5.81
CA ARG A 127 10.05 -3.34 6.71
C ARG A 127 9.97 -3.82 8.16
N THR A 128 9.28 -4.92 8.43
CA THR A 128 9.11 -5.41 9.80
C THR A 128 10.39 -6.13 10.22
N ASP A 129 10.89 -5.88 11.43
CA ASP A 129 12.23 -6.31 11.91
C ASP A 129 12.45 -7.84 12.03
N ASN A 130 11.50 -8.66 11.61
CA ASN A 130 11.53 -10.13 11.75
C ASN A 130 11.93 -10.89 10.47
N HIS A 131 12.50 -10.22 9.47
CA HIS A 131 13.00 -10.91 8.27
C HIS A 131 14.34 -11.60 8.55
N THR A 132 14.43 -12.91 8.31
CA THR A 132 15.72 -13.63 8.42
C THR A 132 16.69 -13.23 7.31
N HIS A 133 16.17 -13.03 6.09
CA HIS A 133 16.94 -12.63 4.92
C HIS A 133 16.11 -11.69 4.04
N ILE A 134 16.78 -10.73 3.40
CA ILE A 134 16.18 -9.82 2.43
C ILE A 134 16.93 -9.98 1.11
N PHE A 135 16.20 -10.31 0.05
CA PHE A 135 16.73 -10.40 -1.30
C PHE A 135 16.17 -9.26 -2.15
N HIS A 136 17.03 -8.63 -2.96
CA HIS A 136 16.63 -7.53 -3.83
C HIS A 136 16.73 -7.97 -5.29
N LEU A 137 15.61 -7.87 -6.01
CA LEU A 137 15.55 -8.07 -7.45
C LEU A 137 15.70 -6.71 -8.13
N THR A 138 16.91 -6.42 -8.62
CA THR A 138 17.21 -5.13 -9.27
C THR A 138 16.99 -5.17 -10.77
N GLN A 139 17.00 -6.34 -11.40
CA GLN A 139 16.84 -6.49 -12.84
C GLN A 139 15.35 -6.51 -13.23
N SER A 140 14.98 -5.58 -14.11
CA SER A 140 13.69 -5.56 -14.77
C SER A 140 13.73 -6.39 -16.05
N PHE A 141 12.69 -7.19 -16.26
CA PHE A 141 12.41 -7.85 -17.53
C PHE A 141 11.28 -7.16 -18.31
N ARG A 142 10.74 -6.05 -17.78
CA ARG A 142 9.61 -5.32 -18.38
C ARG A 142 10.06 -4.15 -19.25
N PHE A 143 11.21 -3.56 -18.94
CA PHE A 143 11.77 -2.40 -19.61
C PHE A 143 13.29 -2.50 -19.72
N GLY A 144 13.85 -1.76 -20.66
CA GLY A 144 15.28 -1.70 -20.96
C GLY A 144 16.02 -0.63 -20.15
N ALA A 145 17.23 -0.30 -20.58
CA ALA A 145 18.16 0.50 -19.81
C ALA A 145 17.70 1.97 -19.65
N GLU A 146 16.97 2.51 -20.62
CA GLU A 146 16.58 3.92 -20.61
C GLU A 146 15.57 4.21 -19.50
N ILE A 147 14.49 3.42 -19.42
CA ILE A 147 13.48 3.58 -18.37
C ILE A 147 14.08 3.26 -16.99
N ALA A 148 14.99 2.27 -16.92
CA ALA A 148 15.68 1.90 -15.68
C ALA A 148 16.53 3.06 -15.11
N TYR A 149 17.23 3.78 -15.99
CA TYR A 149 18.05 4.93 -15.61
C TYR A 149 17.21 6.07 -15.02
N VAL A 150 16.12 6.44 -15.69
CA VAL A 150 15.22 7.50 -15.22
C VAL A 150 14.54 7.11 -13.91
N SER A 151 14.01 5.88 -13.84
CA SER A 151 13.36 5.38 -12.64
C SER A 151 14.31 5.35 -11.44
N THR A 152 15.55 4.90 -11.64
CA THR A 152 16.59 4.92 -10.60
C THR A 152 16.89 6.35 -10.15
N THR A 153 16.99 7.29 -11.08
CA THR A 153 17.25 8.69 -10.76
C THR A 153 16.13 9.27 -9.90
N ILE A 154 14.87 9.04 -10.26
CA ILE A 154 13.71 9.46 -9.47
C ILE A 154 13.71 8.81 -8.09
N LEU A 155 13.94 7.49 -8.00
CA LEU A 155 13.98 6.78 -6.72
C LEU A 155 15.10 7.29 -5.80
N ARG A 156 16.27 7.60 -6.36
CA ARG A 156 17.40 8.14 -5.61
C ARG A 156 17.14 9.55 -5.12
N VAL A 157 16.70 10.46 -6.00
CA VAL A 157 16.50 11.88 -5.68
C VAL A 157 15.28 12.08 -4.78
N CYS A 158 14.16 11.42 -5.08
CA CYS A 158 12.90 11.67 -4.39
C CYS A 158 12.67 10.77 -3.16
N LYS A 159 13.28 9.56 -3.13
CA LYS A 159 13.06 8.58 -2.06
C LYS A 159 14.34 8.12 -1.36
N GLY A 160 15.52 8.65 -1.74
CA GLY A 160 16.80 8.30 -1.11
C GLY A 160 17.19 6.84 -1.31
N VAL A 161 16.69 6.18 -2.36
CA VAL A 161 16.99 4.76 -2.63
C VAL A 161 18.37 4.65 -3.26
N GLU A 162 19.28 3.94 -2.60
CA GLU A 162 20.64 3.72 -3.11
C GLU A 162 20.73 2.58 -4.13
N LYS A 163 19.77 1.65 -4.11
CA LYS A 163 19.76 0.49 -5.00
C LYS A 163 19.33 0.90 -6.42
N ILE A 164 20.10 0.44 -7.40
CA ILE A 164 19.91 0.77 -8.82
C ILE A 164 19.00 -0.27 -9.47
N LEU A 165 18.01 0.19 -10.24
CA LEU A 165 17.24 -0.66 -11.14
C LEU A 165 18.05 -0.90 -12.42
N VAL A 166 18.15 -2.15 -12.81
CA VAL A 166 18.87 -2.59 -14.02
C VAL A 166 17.84 -2.95 -15.08
N GLY A 167 17.89 -2.27 -16.22
CA GLY A 167 17.04 -2.58 -17.37
C GLY A 167 17.40 -3.92 -18.01
N GLY A 168 16.42 -4.58 -18.62
CA GLY A 168 16.63 -5.78 -19.41
C GLY A 168 17.16 -5.46 -20.82
N LYS A 169 17.17 -6.46 -21.71
CA LYS A 169 17.65 -6.32 -23.10
C LYS A 169 16.59 -5.75 -24.06
N GLN A 170 15.42 -5.37 -23.55
CA GLN A 170 14.35 -4.82 -24.37
C GLN A 170 14.76 -3.44 -24.91
N LYS A 171 14.34 -3.13 -26.14
CA LYS A 171 14.41 -1.74 -26.62
C LYS A 171 13.26 -0.97 -25.98
N ASP A 172 13.59 0.11 -25.29
CA ASP A 172 12.67 1.06 -24.72
C ASP A 172 13.15 2.48 -24.98
N GLY A 173 12.27 3.46 -24.78
CA GLY A 173 12.52 4.86 -25.07
C GLY A 173 11.93 5.74 -23.97
N VAL A 174 12.72 6.67 -23.43
CA VAL A 174 12.20 7.74 -22.54
C VAL A 174 11.84 8.99 -23.34
N CYS A 175 12.55 9.23 -24.44
CA CYS A 175 12.28 10.32 -25.38
C CYS A 175 12.09 9.71 -26.77
N ASP A 176 10.85 9.43 -27.14
CA ASP A 176 10.46 9.11 -28.51
C ASP A 176 9.75 10.32 -29.16
N GLU A 177 9.55 10.28 -30.48
CA GLU A 177 8.79 11.33 -31.20
C GLU A 177 7.37 11.52 -30.63
N LEU A 178 6.85 10.54 -29.89
CA LEU A 178 5.57 10.62 -29.19
C LEU A 178 5.66 11.47 -27.92
N ALA A 179 6.77 11.43 -27.19
CA ALA A 179 7.05 12.27 -26.03
C ALA A 179 7.12 13.76 -26.43
N ASP A 180 7.76 14.08 -27.56
CA ASP A 180 7.83 15.46 -28.08
C ASP A 180 6.45 15.98 -28.50
N LYS A 181 5.66 15.15 -29.21
CA LYS A 181 4.27 15.47 -29.57
C LYS A 181 3.38 15.63 -28.35
N ALA A 182 3.59 14.83 -27.30
CA ALA A 182 2.87 14.93 -26.04
C ALA A 182 3.24 16.21 -25.27
N LEU A 183 4.51 16.63 -25.31
CA LEU A 183 4.98 17.87 -24.71
C LEU A 183 4.36 19.10 -25.40
N GLU A 184 4.29 19.09 -26.74
CA GLU A 184 3.64 20.16 -27.50
C GLU A 184 2.12 20.21 -27.26
N ALA A 185 1.46 19.05 -27.14
CA ALA A 185 0.04 18.99 -26.77
C ALA A 185 -0.22 19.54 -25.34
N MET A 186 0.68 19.28 -24.38
CA MET A 186 0.58 19.85 -23.03
C MET A 186 0.79 21.37 -22.99
N LYS A 187 1.73 21.91 -23.77
CA LYS A 187 1.97 23.36 -23.86
C LYS A 187 0.79 24.12 -24.48
N THR A 188 0.11 23.49 -25.43
CA THR A 188 -1.00 24.09 -26.18
C THR A 188 -2.38 23.86 -25.55
N GLY A 189 -2.48 22.95 -24.57
CA GLY A 189 -3.72 22.69 -23.82
C GLY A 189 -4.83 22.00 -24.61
N VAL A 190 -4.54 21.52 -25.83
CA VAL A 190 -5.52 20.87 -26.71
C VAL A 190 -5.13 19.40 -26.88
N SER A 191 -5.90 18.49 -26.29
CA SER A 191 -5.74 17.04 -26.48
C SER A 191 -6.73 16.53 -27.54
N PRO A 192 -6.26 15.93 -28.65
CA PRO A 192 -7.16 15.35 -29.66
C PRO A 192 -7.81 14.02 -29.24
N THR A 193 -7.49 13.45 -28.06
CA THR A 193 -8.09 12.20 -27.57
C THR A 193 -8.29 12.18 -26.04
N PRO A 194 -9.24 11.39 -25.50
CA PRO A 194 -9.44 11.23 -24.06
C PRO A 194 -8.18 10.67 -23.36
N GLY A 195 -7.88 11.23 -22.19
CA GLY A 195 -6.53 11.40 -21.64
C GLY A 195 -5.66 10.16 -21.43
N LYS A 196 -4.39 10.29 -21.80
CA LYS A 196 -3.28 9.44 -21.35
C LYS A 196 -2.43 10.23 -20.36
N ILE A 197 -1.97 9.53 -19.31
CA ILE A 197 -1.17 10.11 -18.24
C ILE A 197 0.26 10.33 -18.75
N GLY A 198 0.71 11.58 -18.74
CA GLY A 198 2.11 11.95 -18.94
C GLY A 198 2.78 12.23 -17.60
N VAL A 199 3.94 11.63 -17.36
CA VAL A 199 4.76 11.90 -16.17
C VAL A 199 5.79 12.96 -16.54
N LEU A 200 5.75 14.11 -15.85
CA LEU A 200 6.78 15.14 -15.96
C LEU A 200 7.98 14.82 -15.07
N SER A 201 9.18 14.95 -15.62
CA SER A 201 10.43 15.01 -14.87
C SER A 201 11.14 16.33 -15.21
N ARG A 202 11.58 17.08 -14.19
CA ARG A 202 12.42 18.27 -14.37
C ARG A 202 13.81 17.84 -14.82
N CYS A 203 14.29 18.40 -15.94
CA CYS A 203 15.71 18.47 -16.24
C CYS A 203 16.20 19.87 -15.83
N ASP A 204 16.83 19.99 -14.67
CA ASP A 204 17.64 21.17 -14.39
C ASP A 204 18.99 20.96 -15.09
N PHE A 205 19.15 21.57 -16.27
CA PHE A 205 20.45 21.76 -16.91
C PHE A 205 21.27 22.71 -16.04
N GLY A 206 22.17 22.17 -15.23
CA GLY A 206 23.28 22.90 -14.63
C GLY A 206 24.52 22.76 -15.50
N VAL A 207 24.72 23.68 -16.43
CA VAL A 207 26.00 23.87 -17.12
C VAL A 207 27.03 24.33 -16.08
N CYS A 208 28.10 23.54 -15.90
CA CYS A 208 29.34 23.97 -15.27
C CYS A 208 30.49 23.25 -15.98
N GLU A 209 30.87 23.72 -17.17
CA GLU A 209 32.24 23.55 -17.65
C GLU A 209 33.05 24.77 -17.22
N GLY A 210 34.11 24.51 -16.46
CA GLY A 210 35.06 25.53 -16.07
C GLY A 210 36.01 25.87 -17.22
N LYS A 211 36.27 27.17 -17.37
CA LYS A 211 37.61 27.77 -17.40
C LYS A 211 37.48 29.28 -17.18
#